data_AF-A0A1X7H976-F1
#
_entry.id   AF-A0A1X7H976-F1
#
_cell.length_a   1.000
_cell.length_b   1.000
_cell.length_c   1.000
_cell.angle_alpha   90.00
_cell.angle_beta   90.00
_cell.angle_gamma   90.00
#
_symmetry.space_group_name_H-M   'P 1'
#
loop_
_entity.id
_entity.type
_entity.pdbx_description
1 polymer ?
#
loop_
_entity_poly.entity_id
_entity_poly.type
_entity_poly.pdbx_seq_one_letter_code
_entity_poly.pdbx_strand_id
1 'polypeptide(L)'
;MLATTTPAIPSAAPSAAPSADAPVLGYEVMDRDHADSLALWQAAHDAPAGELQAPFAAFAKHLREHFARENALMTQHGFFALHCHKDEHARVLNVVATMEAELEEGNEARARLYVTEHFPDWFHTHLATMDRVTADFLAQAEG
;
A
#
# COMPACT_ATOMS: atom_id res chain seq x y z
N MET A 1 44.41 0.64 -9.38
CA MET A 1 43.30 -0.30 -9.15
C MET A 1 42.31 0.41 -8.25
N LEU A 2 41.21 0.92 -8.82
CA LEU A 2 40.20 1.69 -8.09
C LEU A 2 39.22 0.71 -7.44
N ALA A 3 39.18 0.68 -6.11
CA ALA A 3 38.22 -0.11 -5.35
C ALA A 3 36.87 0.62 -5.37
N THR A 4 35.85 -0.04 -5.92
CA THR A 4 34.46 0.40 -5.87
C THR A 4 33.86 -0.02 -4.53
N THR A 5 33.62 0.95 -3.65
CA THR A 5 32.82 0.74 -2.43
C THR A 5 31.34 0.93 -2.79
N THR A 6 30.55 -0.13 -2.64
CA THR A 6 29.08 -0.08 -2.70
C THR A 6 28.56 0.63 -1.44
N PRO A 7 27.64 1.60 -1.53
CA PRO A 7 27.06 2.21 -0.33
C PRO A 7 26.04 1.25 0.29
N ALA A 8 26.11 1.09 1.60
CA ALA A 8 25.09 0.38 2.38
C ALA A 8 23.87 1.29 2.58
N ILE A 9 22.67 0.71 2.46
CA ILE A 9 21.40 1.38 2.76
C ILE A 9 21.29 1.52 4.29
N PRO A 10 20.95 2.70 4.84
CA PRO A 10 20.76 2.85 6.28
C PRO A 10 19.56 2.01 6.75
N SER A 11 19.78 1.19 7.78
CA SER A 11 18.71 0.50 8.50
C SER A 11 17.88 1.53 9.26
N ALA A 12 16.60 1.68 8.88
CA ALA A 12 15.64 2.40 9.70
C ALA A 12 15.44 1.62 11.02
N ALA A 13 15.30 2.36 12.12
CA ALA A 13 14.91 1.80 13.41
C ALA A 13 13.49 1.22 13.32
N PRO A 14 13.12 0.22 14.14
CA PRO A 14 11.78 -0.34 14.10
C PRO A 14 10.75 0.77 14.39
N SER A 15 9.90 1.03 13.40
CA SER A 15 8.72 1.86 13.56
C SER A 15 7.79 1.16 14.56
N ALA A 16 7.14 1.93 15.43
CA ALA A 16 6.11 1.39 16.31
C ALA A 16 5.06 0.66 15.46
N ALA A 17 4.61 -0.51 15.93
CA ALA A 17 3.55 -1.25 15.25
C ALA A 17 2.39 -0.30 14.92
N PRO A 18 1.90 -0.26 13.67
CA PRO A 18 0.85 0.67 13.28
C PRO A 18 -0.36 0.47 14.19
N SER A 19 -1.00 1.56 14.59
CA SER A 19 -2.29 1.49 15.29
C SER A 19 -3.29 0.72 14.42
N ALA A 20 -4.18 -0.04 15.06
CA ALA A 20 -5.22 -0.84 14.39
C ALA A 20 -6.25 -0.01 13.61
N ASP A 21 -6.17 1.32 13.66
CA ASP A 21 -7.00 2.25 12.88
C ASP A 21 -6.14 3.07 11.92
N ALA A 22 -6.55 3.11 10.65
CA ALA A 22 -5.96 3.99 9.65
C ALA A 22 -6.33 5.46 9.97
N PRO A 23 -5.41 6.43 9.83
CA PRO A 23 -5.73 7.84 10.03
C PRO A 23 -6.85 8.28 9.07
N VAL A 24 -7.89 8.91 9.62
CA VAL A 24 -9.00 9.47 8.84
C VAL A 24 -8.54 10.76 8.16
N LEU A 25 -8.75 10.82 6.85
CA LEU A 25 -8.38 11.95 5.99
C LEU A 25 -9.55 12.91 5.73
N GLY A 26 -10.77 12.57 6.10
CA GLY A 26 -11.92 13.46 5.90
C GLY A 26 -12.46 13.47 4.47
N TYR A 27 -12.13 12.45 3.69
CA TYR A 27 -12.78 12.16 2.41
C TYR A 27 -13.31 10.73 2.45
N GLU A 28 -14.62 10.60 2.69
CA GLU A 28 -15.28 9.37 3.16
C GLU A 28 -14.93 8.12 2.33
N VAL A 29 -14.88 8.25 1.01
CA VAL A 29 -14.59 7.12 0.13
C VAL A 29 -13.16 6.61 0.33
N MET A 30 -12.18 7.50 0.48
CA MET A 30 -10.78 7.13 0.75
C MET A 30 -10.64 6.57 2.16
N ASP A 31 -11.30 7.18 3.15
CA ASP A 31 -11.23 6.72 4.54
C ASP A 31 -11.74 5.29 4.71
N ARG A 32 -12.85 4.95 4.04
CA ARG A 32 -13.36 3.58 4.01
C ARG A 32 -12.38 2.64 3.34
N ASP A 33 -11.82 3.02 2.19
CA ASP A 33 -10.88 2.18 1.46
C ASP A 33 -9.59 1.91 2.26
N HIS A 34 -9.13 2.88 3.04
CA HIS A 34 -7.97 2.72 3.93
C HIS A 34 -8.27 1.79 5.11
N ALA A 35 -9.46 1.90 5.71
CA ALA A 35 -9.90 0.98 6.76
C ALA A 35 -10.02 -0.46 6.23
N ASP A 36 -10.62 -0.64 5.05
CA ASP A 36 -10.73 -1.95 4.39
C ASP A 36 -9.35 -2.52 4.03
N SER A 37 -8.41 -1.68 3.61
CA SER A 37 -7.02 -2.08 3.32
C SER A 37 -6.35 -2.64 4.57
N LEU A 38 -6.51 -1.98 5.71
CA LEU A 38 -5.92 -2.40 6.97
C LEU A 38 -6.55 -3.70 7.48
N ALA A 39 -7.87 -3.86 7.37
CA ALA A 39 -8.57 -5.09 7.76
C ALA A 39 -8.11 -6.30 6.93
N LEU A 40 -8.00 -6.15 5.61
CA LEU A 40 -7.55 -7.21 4.71
C LEU A 40 -6.04 -7.50 4.86
N TRP A 41 -5.23 -6.46 5.06
CA TRP A 41 -3.84 -6.61 5.39
C TRP A 41 -3.66 -7.39 6.70
N GLN A 42 -4.41 -7.07 7.76
CA GLN A 42 -4.34 -7.77 9.04
C GLN A 42 -4.69 -9.26 8.89
N ALA A 43 -5.72 -9.58 8.09
CA ALA A 43 -6.09 -10.96 7.78
C ALA A 43 -4.96 -11.72 7.04
N ALA A 44 -4.22 -11.05 6.14
CA ALA A 44 -3.06 -11.63 5.48
C ALA A 44 -1.86 -11.76 6.43
N HIS A 45 -1.61 -10.75 7.27
CA HIS A 45 -0.55 -10.75 8.28
C HIS A 45 -0.73 -11.91 9.28
N ASP A 46 -1.95 -12.14 9.75
CA ASP A 46 -2.26 -13.16 10.77
C ASP A 46 -2.49 -14.55 10.17
N ALA A 47 -2.37 -14.70 8.85
CA ALA A 47 -2.59 -15.98 8.18
C ALA A 47 -1.59 -17.04 8.68
N PRO A 48 -2.08 -18.24 9.09
CA PRO A 48 -1.22 -19.36 9.48
C PRO A 48 -0.19 -19.74 8.40
N ALA A 49 0.86 -20.45 8.80
CA ALA A 49 1.84 -21.02 7.88
C ALA A 49 1.15 -21.91 6.84
N GLY A 50 1.37 -21.64 5.54
CA GLY A 50 0.73 -22.37 4.44
C GLY A 50 -0.68 -21.90 4.07
N GLU A 51 -1.23 -20.89 4.74
CA GLU A 51 -2.60 -20.38 4.52
C GLU A 51 -2.63 -18.93 4.03
N LEU A 52 -1.50 -18.36 3.60
CA LEU A 52 -1.40 -16.94 3.20
C LEU A 52 -2.07 -16.62 1.86
N GLN A 53 -2.16 -17.58 0.93
CA GLN A 53 -2.57 -17.32 -0.45
C GLN A 53 -3.95 -16.65 -0.55
N ALA A 54 -4.97 -17.22 0.10
CA ALA A 54 -6.33 -16.70 0.03
C ALA A 54 -6.49 -15.28 0.63
N PRO A 55 -6.03 -15.00 1.87
CA PRO A 55 -6.13 -13.65 2.42
C PRO A 55 -5.25 -12.63 1.68
N PHE A 56 -4.07 -13.03 1.18
CA PHE A 56 -3.25 -12.15 0.36
C PHE A 56 -3.93 -11.79 -0.96
N ALA A 57 -4.61 -12.74 -1.62
CA ALA A 57 -5.37 -12.46 -2.83
C ALA A 57 -6.56 -11.50 -2.59
N ALA A 58 -7.25 -11.62 -1.45
CA ALA A 58 -8.32 -10.69 -1.07
C ALA A 58 -7.77 -9.26 -0.84
N PHE A 59 -6.66 -9.16 -0.13
CA PHE A 59 -5.94 -7.91 0.08
C PHE A 59 -5.44 -7.28 -1.25
N ALA A 60 -4.79 -8.06 -2.09
CA ALA A 60 -4.30 -7.63 -3.40
C ALA A 60 -5.43 -7.16 -4.33
N LYS A 61 -6.58 -7.86 -4.31
CA LYS A 61 -7.78 -7.43 -5.03
C LYS A 61 -8.25 -6.06 -4.54
N HIS A 62 -8.35 -5.86 -3.24
CA HIS A 62 -8.78 -4.58 -2.67
C HIS A 62 -7.84 -3.44 -3.05
N LEU A 63 -6.52 -3.62 -2.96
CA LEU A 63 -5.56 -2.59 -3.37
C LEU A 63 -5.77 -2.15 -4.82
N ARG A 64 -6.00 -3.09 -5.74
CA ARG A 64 -6.31 -2.76 -7.14
C ARG A 64 -7.57 -1.91 -7.27
N GLU A 65 -8.62 -2.28 -6.55
CA GLU A 65 -9.92 -1.60 -6.62
C GLU A 65 -9.85 -0.21 -5.96
N HIS A 66 -9.19 -0.09 -4.81
CA HIS A 66 -8.92 1.17 -4.12
C HIS A 66 -8.10 2.12 -4.99
N PHE A 67 -6.93 1.70 -5.48
CA PHE A 67 -6.09 2.54 -6.33
C PHE A 67 -6.82 2.92 -7.63
N ALA A 68 -7.62 2.03 -8.21
CA ALA A 68 -8.41 2.35 -9.39
C ALA A 68 -9.44 3.46 -9.12
N ARG A 69 -10.13 3.41 -7.97
CA ARG A 69 -11.09 4.45 -7.55
C ARG A 69 -10.39 5.78 -7.35
N GLU A 70 -9.30 5.81 -6.59
CA GLU A 70 -8.58 7.05 -6.31
C GLU A 70 -7.96 7.65 -7.57
N ASN A 71 -7.36 6.81 -8.42
CA ASN A 71 -6.84 7.25 -9.71
C ASN A 71 -7.92 7.86 -10.61
N ALA A 72 -9.15 7.33 -10.55
CA ALA A 72 -10.29 7.87 -11.29
C ALA A 72 -10.72 9.23 -10.73
N LEU A 73 -10.83 9.37 -9.41
CA LEU A 73 -11.14 10.64 -8.73
C LEU A 73 -10.10 11.71 -9.06
N MET A 74 -8.81 11.38 -8.90
CA MET A 74 -7.72 12.30 -9.24
C MET A 74 -7.75 12.73 -10.71
N THR A 75 -8.07 11.80 -11.63
CA THR A 75 -8.17 12.11 -13.06
C THR A 75 -9.37 13.02 -13.34
N GLN A 76 -10.52 12.71 -12.76
CA GLN A 76 -11.77 13.45 -12.96
C GLN A 76 -11.67 14.91 -12.50
N HIS A 77 -11.00 15.14 -11.37
CA HIS A 77 -10.88 16.48 -10.76
C HIS A 77 -9.60 17.22 -11.18
N GLY A 78 -8.77 16.64 -12.06
CA GLY A 78 -7.56 17.28 -12.55
C GLY A 78 -6.49 17.48 -11.47
N PHE A 79 -6.30 16.48 -10.60
CA PHE A 79 -5.31 16.54 -9.53
C PHE A 79 -3.90 16.81 -10.08
N PHE A 80 -3.23 17.82 -9.52
CA PHE A 80 -1.97 18.35 -10.05
C PHE A 80 -0.80 17.37 -9.99
N ALA A 81 -0.85 16.38 -9.07
CA ALA A 81 0.21 15.38 -8.87
C ALA A 81 -0.21 13.97 -9.34
N LEU A 82 -1.18 13.87 -10.26
CA LEU A 82 -1.75 12.60 -10.73
C LEU A 82 -0.70 11.56 -11.15
N HIS A 83 0.31 11.97 -11.93
CA HIS A 83 1.27 11.03 -12.50
C HIS A 83 2.16 10.39 -11.44
N CYS A 84 2.74 11.18 -10.53
CA CYS A 84 3.59 10.61 -9.47
C CYS A 84 2.79 9.71 -8.52
N HIS A 85 1.52 10.05 -8.25
CA HIS A 85 0.64 9.20 -7.45
C HIS A 85 0.33 7.87 -8.14
N LYS A 86 -0.13 7.91 -9.40
CA LYS A 86 -0.41 6.70 -10.18
C LYS A 86 0.79 5.77 -10.33
N ASP A 87 1.98 6.33 -10.48
CA ASP A 87 3.21 5.54 -10.62
C ASP A 87 3.55 4.80 -9.33
N GLU A 88 3.31 5.41 -8.17
CA GLU A 88 3.53 4.75 -6.88
C GLU A 88 2.52 3.61 -6.66
N HIS A 89 1.24 3.83 -7.00
CA HIS A 89 0.23 2.76 -7.04
C HIS A 89 0.66 1.60 -7.95
N ALA A 90 1.11 1.90 -9.17
CA ALA A 90 1.57 0.88 -10.12
C ALA A 90 2.78 0.10 -9.58
N ARG A 91 3.73 0.78 -8.93
CA ARG A 91 4.89 0.14 -8.30
C ARG A 91 4.45 -0.89 -7.25
N VAL A 92 3.52 -0.53 -6.37
CA VAL A 92 2.97 -1.43 -5.35
C VAL A 92 2.27 -2.64 -5.98
N LEU A 93 1.41 -2.41 -6.96
CA LEU A 93 0.68 -3.49 -7.63
C LEU A 93 1.62 -4.48 -8.34
N ASN A 94 2.74 -4.02 -8.89
CA ASN A 94 3.74 -4.91 -9.50
C ASN A 94 4.45 -5.80 -8.46
N VAL A 95 4.75 -5.24 -7.28
CA VAL A 95 5.32 -6.02 -6.16
C VAL A 95 4.32 -7.08 -5.70
N VAL A 96 3.06 -6.70 -5.51
CA VAL A 96 1.97 -7.59 -5.09
C VAL A 96 1.73 -8.72 -6.11
N ALA A 97 1.69 -8.39 -7.41
CA ALA A 97 1.49 -9.38 -8.46
C ALA A 97 2.61 -10.44 -8.52
N THR A 98 3.85 -10.03 -8.22
CA THR A 98 4.97 -10.97 -8.12
C THR A 98 4.75 -11.96 -6.97
N MET A 99 4.25 -11.48 -5.82
CA MET A 99 4.01 -12.31 -4.64
C MET A 99 2.80 -13.23 -4.82
N GLU A 100 1.74 -12.79 -5.50
CA GLU A 100 0.62 -13.67 -5.86
C GLU A 100 1.09 -14.87 -6.69
N ALA A 101 1.95 -14.64 -7.70
CA ALA A 101 2.52 -15.72 -8.51
C ALA A 101 3.37 -16.70 -7.68
N GLU A 102 4.20 -16.18 -6.75
CA GLU A 102 4.98 -17.02 -5.84
C GLU A 102 4.08 -17.83 -4.87
N LEU A 103 2.99 -17.24 -4.39
CA LEU A 103 2.01 -17.91 -3.54
C LEU A 103 1.26 -19.02 -4.27
N GLU A 104 0.98 -18.87 -5.56
CA GLU A 104 0.40 -19.95 -6.40
C GLU A 104 1.34 -21.17 -6.49
N GLU A 105 2.65 -20.96 -6.39
CA GLU A 105 3.67 -22.02 -6.33
C GLU A 105 3.90 -22.54 -4.90
N GLY A 106 3.21 -22.00 -3.90
CA GLY A 106 3.36 -22.34 -2.48
C GLY A 106 4.55 -21.67 -1.79
N ASN A 107 5.17 -20.67 -2.41
CA ASN A 107 6.28 -19.91 -1.81
C ASN A 107 5.78 -18.65 -1.10
N GLU A 108 5.65 -18.73 0.23
CA GLU A 108 5.12 -17.63 1.03
C GLU A 108 6.18 -16.62 1.53
N ALA A 109 7.47 -16.93 1.39
CA ALA A 109 8.52 -16.21 2.13
C ALA A 109 8.53 -14.70 1.88
N ARG A 110 8.40 -14.29 0.61
CA ARG A 110 8.38 -12.87 0.24
C ARG A 110 7.07 -12.17 0.59
N ALA A 111 5.94 -12.85 0.40
CA ALA A 111 4.63 -12.31 0.77
C ALA A 111 4.57 -12.07 2.30
N ARG A 112 5.10 -13.00 3.10
CA ARG A 112 5.22 -12.85 4.57
C ARG A 112 6.05 -11.64 4.94
N LEU A 113 7.27 -11.51 4.41
CA LEU A 113 8.12 -10.35 4.66
C LEU A 113 7.44 -9.04 4.27
N TYR A 114 6.71 -9.05 3.15
CA TYR A 114 6.01 -7.87 2.66
C TYR A 114 4.90 -7.42 3.60
N VAL A 115 4.02 -8.33 4.03
CA VAL A 115 2.92 -7.98 4.93
C VAL A 115 3.41 -7.64 6.35
N THR A 116 4.55 -8.18 6.81
CA THR A 116 5.07 -7.87 8.15
C THR A 116 5.90 -6.59 8.19
N GLU A 117 6.74 -6.34 7.20
CA GLU A 117 7.73 -5.24 7.25
C GLU A 117 7.46 -4.13 6.23
N HIS A 118 7.14 -4.46 4.99
CA HIS A 118 7.19 -3.47 3.90
C HIS A 118 5.89 -2.72 3.66
N PHE A 119 4.76 -3.42 3.67
CA PHE A 119 3.45 -2.78 3.45
C PHE A 119 3.09 -1.79 4.56
N PRO A 120 3.28 -2.09 5.86
CA PRO A 120 2.94 -1.16 6.94
C PRO A 120 3.66 0.18 6.82
N ASP A 121 4.97 0.15 6.60
CA ASP A 121 5.81 1.35 6.47
C ASP A 121 5.40 2.18 5.25
N TRP A 122 5.18 1.51 4.12
CA TRP A 122 4.71 2.14 2.90
C TRP A 122 3.34 2.78 3.09
N PHE A 123 2.36 2.03 3.62
CA PHE A 123 0.98 2.47 3.78
C PHE A 123 0.88 3.69 4.69
N HIS A 124 1.60 3.67 5.83
CA HIS A 124 1.63 4.81 6.74
C HIS A 124 2.21 6.07 6.07
N THR A 125 3.31 5.91 5.34
CA THR A 125 3.98 7.03 4.65
C THR A 125 3.10 7.59 3.54
N HIS A 126 2.50 6.71 2.74
CA HIS A 126 1.65 7.07 1.61
C HIS A 126 0.43 7.86 2.09
N LEU A 127 -0.26 7.33 3.10
CA LEU A 127 -1.45 7.95 3.68
C LEU A 127 -1.17 9.32 4.31
N ALA A 128 -0.04 9.45 5.02
CA ALA A 128 0.37 10.70 5.65
C ALA A 128 0.84 11.77 4.66
N THR A 129 1.11 11.41 3.39
CA THR A 129 1.70 12.32 2.41
C THR A 129 0.84 12.47 1.16
N MET A 130 0.80 11.46 0.30
CA MET A 130 0.17 11.52 -1.03
C MET A 130 -1.35 11.55 -0.90
N ASP A 131 -1.91 10.69 -0.04
CA ASP A 131 -3.36 10.54 0.10
C ASP A 131 -3.94 11.72 0.88
N ARG A 132 -3.24 12.20 1.91
CA ARG A 132 -3.58 13.43 2.64
C ARG A 132 -3.78 14.60 1.68
N VAL A 133 -2.80 14.85 0.79
CA VAL A 133 -2.86 15.94 -0.19
C VAL A 133 -3.97 15.70 -1.21
N THR A 134 -4.20 14.45 -1.60
CA THR A 134 -5.27 14.07 -2.54
C THR A 134 -6.65 14.31 -1.94
N ALA A 135 -6.90 13.84 -0.72
CA ALA A 135 -8.15 14.04 0.01
C ALA A 135 -8.47 15.52 0.21
N ASP A 136 -7.48 16.33 0.64
CA ASP A 136 -7.65 17.77 0.82
C ASP A 136 -7.99 18.49 -0.49
N PHE A 137 -7.39 18.07 -1.61
CA PHE A 137 -7.70 18.60 -2.93
C PHE A 137 -9.12 18.24 -3.39
N LEU A 138 -9.50 16.96 -3.26
CA LEU A 138 -10.83 16.48 -3.68
C LEU A 138 -11.95 17.14 -2.88
N ALA A 139 -11.77 17.28 -1.56
CA ALA A 139 -12.74 17.96 -0.70
C ALA A 139 -12.97 19.43 -1.12
N GLN A 140 -11.94 20.11 -1.63
CA GLN A 140 -12.06 21.48 -2.16
C GLN A 140 -12.62 21.55 -3.59
N ALA A 141 -12.40 20.52 -4.40
CA ALA A 141 -12.86 20.48 -5.79
C ALA A 141 -14.34 20.10 -5.93
N GLU A 142 -14.93 19.47 -4.90
CA GLU A 142 -16.35 19.07 -4.86
C GLU A 142 -17.24 20.03 -4.06
N GLY A 143 -16.64 20.89 -3.22
CA GLY A 143 -17.34 21.93 -2.46
C GLY A 143 -17.54 23.22 -3.24
#